data_AF-A0A9P1L375-F1
#
_entry.id   AF-A0A9P1L375-F1
#
_cell.length_a   1.000
_cell.length_b   1.000
_cell.length_c   1.000
_cell.angle_alpha   90.00
_cell.angle_beta   90.00
_cell.angle_gamma   90.00
#
_symmetry.space_group_name_H-M   'P 1'
#
loop_
_entity.id
_entity.type
_entity.pdbx_description
1 polymer ?
#
loop_
_entity_poly.entity_id
_entity_poly.type
_entity_poly.pdbx_seq_one_letter_code
_entity_poly.pdbx_strand_id
1 'polypeptide(L)'
;MLNNILYINNYINDFERDFLENKSNRYVEICKKIYGANIDELSIHIWTSHIMNEFNERLIKKGSNINGIEKSSNQVYDMLKLYRKNMIVYSYLKGVIFGNNEYNLIKEFKIIYEKIMKEKSEINLRKKELKNFEEVESYLNSIKIKILDTQSMKTLNENIETFYLKKIEIDIKNTNLNCDIEKLINIIKELMINDAINQYNEGILDGIIHKINKKHCKNNKIVL
;
A
#
# COMPACT_ATOMS: atom_id res chain seq x y z
N MET A 1 27.39 17.19 -7.11
CA MET A 1 26.36 16.17 -7.39
C MET A 1 25.72 15.61 -6.12
N LEU A 2 26.48 15.16 -5.11
CA LEU A 2 25.95 14.70 -3.82
C LEU A 2 25.06 15.72 -3.08
N ASN A 3 25.45 17.01 -3.06
CA ASN A 3 24.66 18.07 -2.41
C ASN A 3 23.27 18.28 -3.05
N ASN A 4 23.11 18.05 -4.36
CA ASN A 4 21.82 18.20 -5.03
C ASN A 4 20.88 17.01 -4.76
N ILE A 5 21.43 15.80 -4.55
CA ILE A 5 20.64 14.61 -4.19
C ILE A 5 20.14 14.71 -2.75
N LEU A 6 20.98 15.20 -1.83
CA LEU A 6 20.58 15.51 -0.44
C LEU A 6 19.46 16.58 -0.39
N TYR A 7 19.54 17.61 -1.24
CA TYR A 7 18.52 18.65 -1.31
C TYR A 7 17.16 18.13 -1.79
N ILE A 8 17.14 17.26 -2.80
CA ILE A 8 15.89 16.67 -3.33
C ILE A 8 15.24 15.73 -2.30
N ASN A 9 16.03 14.93 -1.58
CA ASN A 9 15.50 14.02 -0.56
C ASN A 9 14.90 14.77 0.64
N ASN A 10 15.54 15.85 1.11
CA ASN A 10 14.97 16.68 2.17
C ASN A 10 13.66 17.34 1.74
N TYR A 11 13.60 17.82 0.49
CA TYR A 11 12.39 18.44 -0.06
C TYR A 11 11.22 17.46 -0.18
N ILE A 12 11.49 16.20 -0.55
CA ILE A 12 10.47 15.14 -0.57
C ILE A 12 9.98 14.81 0.85
N ASN A 13 10.86 14.79 1.84
CA ASN A 13 10.50 14.55 3.24
C ASN A 13 9.59 15.66 3.80
N ASP A 14 9.84 16.92 3.43
CA ASP A 14 8.98 18.04 3.84
C ASP A 14 7.58 17.91 3.25
N PHE A 15 7.46 17.53 1.98
CA PHE A 15 6.15 17.25 1.38
C PHE A 15 5.48 16.00 1.95
N GLU A 16 6.24 14.97 2.28
CA GLU A 16 5.72 13.78 2.96
C GLU A 16 5.10 14.17 4.30
N ARG A 17 5.80 14.99 5.07
CA ARG A 17 5.31 15.50 6.36
C ARG A 17 4.07 16.38 6.18
N ASP A 18 4.07 17.29 5.22
CA ASP A 18 2.92 18.15 4.90
C ASP A 18 1.71 17.31 4.42
N PHE A 19 1.94 16.21 3.71
CA PHE A 19 0.88 15.25 3.39
C PHE A 19 0.35 14.54 4.65
N LEU A 20 1.22 14.08 5.55
CA LEU A 20 0.82 13.40 6.77
C LEU A 20 0.02 14.31 7.72
N GLU A 21 0.49 15.55 7.89
CA GLU A 21 -0.09 16.55 8.78
C GLU A 21 -1.31 17.25 8.17
N ASN A 22 -1.19 17.74 6.92
CA ASN A 22 -2.14 18.67 6.31
C ASN A 22 -2.86 18.11 5.07
N LYS A 23 -2.59 16.85 4.68
CA LYS A 23 -3.19 16.18 3.51
C LYS A 23 -2.93 16.90 2.18
N SER A 24 -1.77 17.58 2.11
CA SER A 24 -1.30 18.29 0.91
C SER A 24 -1.05 17.35 -0.27
N ASN A 25 -1.70 17.61 -1.41
CA ASN A 25 -1.56 16.78 -2.61
C ASN A 25 -0.18 16.84 -3.28
N ARG A 26 0.69 17.78 -2.87
CA ARG A 26 2.01 17.96 -3.49
C ARG A 26 2.87 16.70 -3.42
N TYR A 27 2.80 15.97 -2.31
CA TYR A 27 3.49 14.69 -2.17
C TYR A 27 3.03 13.67 -3.20
N VAL A 28 1.71 13.58 -3.40
CA VAL A 28 1.07 12.68 -4.37
C VAL A 28 1.51 13.02 -5.80
N GLU A 29 1.50 14.30 -6.16
CA GLU A 29 1.91 14.80 -7.47
C GLU A 29 3.38 14.49 -7.77
N ILE A 30 4.26 14.72 -6.80
CA ILE A 30 5.69 14.41 -6.91
C ILE A 30 5.88 12.92 -7.10
N CYS A 31 5.17 12.09 -6.34
CA CYS A 31 5.28 10.64 -6.47
C CYS A 31 4.80 10.12 -7.83
N LYS A 32 3.68 10.65 -8.34
CA LYS A 32 3.17 10.37 -9.69
C LYS A 32 4.20 10.75 -10.75
N LYS A 33 4.79 11.94 -10.64
CA LYS A 33 5.74 12.47 -11.64
C LYS A 33 7.08 11.75 -11.64
N ILE A 34 7.64 11.46 -10.46
CA ILE A 34 9.01 10.92 -10.33
C ILE A 34 9.00 9.40 -10.40
N TYR A 35 8.11 8.76 -9.64
CA TYR A 35 8.10 7.33 -9.40
C TYR A 35 7.00 6.58 -10.13
N GLY A 36 6.08 7.31 -10.79
CA GLY A 36 5.03 6.72 -11.62
C GLY A 36 3.84 6.17 -10.85
N ALA A 37 3.60 6.65 -9.63
CA ALA A 37 2.46 6.23 -8.81
C ALA A 37 1.13 6.40 -9.58
N ASN A 38 0.37 5.32 -9.74
CA ASN A 38 -0.94 5.35 -10.42
C ASN A 38 -2.08 5.55 -9.42
N ILE A 39 -2.17 6.78 -8.91
CA ILE A 39 -3.17 7.14 -7.90
C ILE A 39 -4.59 7.13 -8.48
N ASP A 40 -4.75 7.30 -9.79
CA ASP A 40 -6.07 7.29 -10.43
C ASP A 40 -6.64 5.85 -10.44
N GLU A 41 -5.82 4.86 -10.76
CA GLU A 41 -6.19 3.43 -10.69
C GLU A 41 -6.39 2.96 -9.25
N LEU A 42 -5.51 3.39 -8.33
CA LEU A 42 -5.68 3.19 -6.90
C LEU A 42 -7.00 3.81 -6.40
N SER A 43 -7.33 5.02 -6.86
CA SER A 43 -8.55 5.71 -6.47
C SER A 43 -9.77 4.92 -6.97
N ILE A 44 -9.78 4.44 -8.21
CA ILE A 44 -10.87 3.61 -8.70
C ILE A 44 -10.98 2.33 -7.87
N HIS A 45 -9.88 1.63 -7.57
CA HIS A 45 -9.90 0.39 -6.79
C HIS A 45 -10.36 0.61 -5.33
N ILE A 46 -9.92 1.70 -4.68
CA ILE A 46 -10.35 2.09 -3.32
C ILE A 46 -11.80 2.59 -3.30
N TRP A 47 -12.26 3.30 -4.33
CA TRP A 47 -13.54 4.05 -4.34
C TRP A 47 -14.70 3.32 -5.02
N THR A 48 -14.45 2.41 -5.97
CA THR A 48 -15.51 1.68 -6.70
C THR A 48 -15.76 0.25 -6.21
N SER A 49 -14.92 -0.28 -5.31
CA SER A 49 -15.05 -1.64 -4.76
C SER A 49 -15.56 -1.65 -3.32
N HIS A 50 -16.21 -2.75 -2.96
CA HIS A 50 -16.67 -3.21 -1.64
C HIS A 50 -15.74 -2.99 -0.44
N ILE A 51 -14.48 -2.54 -0.61
CA ILE A 51 -13.41 -2.46 0.39
C ILE A 51 -13.77 -1.69 1.68
N MET A 52 -14.68 -0.71 1.61
CA MET A 52 -15.16 -0.02 2.83
C MET A 52 -16.26 -0.81 3.56
N ASN A 53 -17.21 -1.38 2.83
CA ASN A 53 -18.21 -2.28 3.42
C ASN A 53 -17.54 -3.55 3.96
N GLU A 54 -16.56 -4.10 3.24
CA GLU A 54 -15.69 -5.19 3.67
C GLU A 54 -14.90 -4.85 4.93
N PHE A 55 -14.48 -3.60 5.12
CA PHE A 55 -13.81 -3.20 6.36
C PHE A 55 -14.78 -3.29 7.54
N ASN A 56 -15.99 -2.77 7.38
CA ASN A 56 -17.03 -2.86 8.41
C ASN A 56 -17.43 -4.31 8.69
N GLU A 57 -17.60 -5.12 7.66
CA GLU A 57 -17.87 -6.55 7.78
C GLU A 57 -16.71 -7.30 8.49
N ARG A 58 -15.46 -7.00 8.15
CA ARG A 58 -14.27 -7.56 8.83
C ARG A 58 -14.23 -7.13 10.30
N LEU A 59 -14.60 -5.89 10.60
CA LEU A 59 -14.68 -5.36 11.96
C LEU A 59 -15.74 -6.08 12.78
N ILE A 60 -16.95 -6.22 12.24
CA ILE A 60 -18.06 -6.96 12.87
C ILE A 60 -17.66 -8.42 13.09
N LYS A 61 -17.09 -9.06 12.07
CA LYS A 61 -16.69 -10.47 12.12
C LYS A 61 -15.63 -10.72 13.20
N LYS A 62 -14.55 -9.92 13.22
CA LYS A 62 -13.49 -10.03 14.24
C LYS A 62 -13.98 -9.65 15.64
N GLY A 63 -14.88 -8.68 15.73
CA GLY A 63 -15.46 -8.19 16.98
C GLY A 63 -16.74 -8.92 17.40
N SER A 64 -17.03 -10.09 16.84
CA SER A 64 -18.28 -10.83 17.09
C SER A 64 -18.53 -11.18 18.56
N ASN A 65 -17.49 -11.17 19.40
CA ASN A 65 -17.56 -11.35 20.85
C ASN A 65 -17.75 -10.04 21.64
N ILE A 66 -17.82 -8.89 20.97
CA ILE A 66 -18.03 -7.58 21.58
C ILE A 66 -19.53 -7.26 21.53
N ASN A 67 -20.15 -7.13 22.70
CA ASN A 67 -21.54 -6.69 22.80
C ASN A 67 -21.70 -5.30 22.15
N GLY A 68 -22.71 -5.15 21.29
CA GLY A 68 -22.99 -3.89 20.60
C GLY A 68 -22.12 -3.61 19.36
N ILE A 69 -21.28 -4.55 18.91
CA ILE A 69 -20.34 -4.33 17.79
C ILE A 69 -21.00 -3.86 16.51
N GLU A 70 -22.16 -4.40 16.12
CA GLU A 70 -22.84 -3.99 14.88
C GLU A 70 -23.24 -2.51 14.91
N LYS A 71 -23.75 -2.03 16.04
CA LYS A 71 -24.12 -0.61 16.18
C LYS A 71 -22.88 0.27 16.28
N SER A 72 -21.90 -0.12 17.09
CA SER A 72 -20.68 0.67 17.30
C SER A 72 -19.80 0.74 16.05
N SER A 73 -19.67 -0.35 15.29
CA SER A 73 -18.90 -0.40 14.03
C SER A 73 -19.47 0.57 12.98
N ASN A 74 -20.79 0.58 12.81
CA ASN A 74 -21.48 1.54 11.94
C ASN A 74 -21.29 3.00 12.41
N GLN A 75 -21.28 3.24 13.73
CA GLN A 75 -21.05 4.59 14.28
C GLN A 75 -19.63 5.10 14.04
N VAL A 76 -18.62 4.24 14.13
CA VAL A 76 -17.22 4.64 13.88
C VAL A 76 -16.84 4.62 12.40
N TYR A 77 -17.64 4.00 11.54
CA TYR A 77 -17.36 3.81 10.13
C TYR A 77 -17.03 5.11 9.38
N ASP A 78 -17.87 6.14 9.53
CA ASP A 78 -17.69 7.41 8.82
C ASP A 78 -16.42 8.15 9.26
N MET A 79 -16.11 8.08 10.55
CA MET A 79 -14.88 8.63 11.12
C MET A 79 -13.64 7.92 10.56
N LEU A 80 -13.66 6.59 10.53
CA LEU A 80 -12.51 5.80 10.06
C LEU A 80 -12.28 5.96 8.56
N LYS A 81 -13.31 6.26 7.76
CA LYS A 81 -13.24 6.34 6.30
C LYS A 81 -12.14 7.28 5.81
N LEU A 82 -12.06 8.49 6.35
CA LEU A 82 -11.07 9.46 5.90
C LEU A 82 -9.66 9.09 6.38
N TYR A 83 -9.52 8.62 7.61
CA TYR A 83 -8.24 8.16 8.14
C TYR A 83 -7.69 6.99 7.32
N ARG A 84 -8.51 5.98 7.09
CA ARG A 84 -8.17 4.78 6.32
C ARG A 84 -7.79 5.13 4.88
N LYS A 85 -8.57 5.98 4.20
CA LYS A 85 -8.21 6.51 2.86
C LYS A 85 -6.78 7.03 2.84
N ASN A 86 -6.50 7.97 3.73
CA ASN A 86 -5.23 8.70 3.71
C ASN A 86 -4.06 7.78 4.07
N MET A 87 -4.28 6.85 4.99
CA MET A 87 -3.30 5.82 5.35
C MET A 87 -3.02 4.86 4.17
N ILE A 88 -4.04 4.39 3.46
CA ILE A 88 -3.88 3.51 2.30
C ILE A 88 -3.08 4.24 1.21
N VAL A 89 -3.47 5.48 0.86
CA VAL A 89 -2.74 6.29 -0.13
C VAL A 89 -1.29 6.52 0.29
N TYR A 90 -1.06 6.88 1.56
CA TYR A 90 0.29 7.03 2.09
C TYR A 90 1.13 5.76 1.91
N SER A 91 0.57 4.62 2.33
CA SER A 91 1.25 3.33 2.31
C SER A 91 1.58 2.90 0.88
N TYR A 92 0.64 3.06 -0.05
CA TYR A 92 0.89 2.86 -1.48
C TYR A 92 2.09 3.69 -1.97
N LEU A 93 2.07 5.00 -1.69
CA LEU A 93 3.12 5.92 -2.16
C LEU A 93 4.49 5.54 -1.62
N LYS A 94 4.60 5.18 -0.34
CA LYS A 94 5.84 4.67 0.25
C LYS A 94 6.31 3.40 -0.45
N GLY A 95 5.38 2.51 -0.77
CA GLY A 95 5.67 1.29 -1.53
C GLY A 95 6.25 1.59 -2.90
N VAL A 96 5.60 2.47 -3.67
CA VAL A 96 6.05 2.90 -5.00
C VAL A 96 7.46 3.48 -4.96
N ILE A 97 7.74 4.36 -4.00
CA ILE A 97 9.08 4.95 -3.84
C ILE A 97 10.11 3.86 -3.55
N PHE A 98 9.82 2.96 -2.62
CA PHE A 98 10.72 1.87 -2.26
C PHE A 98 10.99 0.96 -3.46
N GLY A 99 9.95 0.44 -4.12
CA GLY A 99 10.08 -0.45 -5.27
C GLY A 99 10.84 0.18 -6.44
N ASN A 100 10.63 1.48 -6.69
CA ASN A 100 11.35 2.20 -7.75
C ASN A 100 12.86 2.34 -7.47
N ASN A 101 13.23 2.42 -6.20
CA ASN A 101 14.59 2.65 -5.75
C ASN A 101 15.35 1.34 -5.44
N GLU A 102 14.65 0.22 -5.22
CA GLU A 102 15.27 -1.04 -4.84
C GLU A 102 15.81 -1.82 -6.05
N TYR A 103 17.08 -1.56 -6.38
CA TYR A 103 17.75 -2.11 -7.56
C TYR A 103 17.76 -3.64 -7.62
N ASN A 104 17.96 -4.30 -6.49
CA ASN A 104 18.04 -5.76 -6.43
C ASN A 104 16.71 -6.42 -6.77
N LEU A 105 15.61 -5.91 -6.19
CA LEU A 105 14.26 -6.36 -6.51
C LEU A 105 13.93 -6.13 -8.00
N ILE A 106 14.29 -4.97 -8.55
CA ILE A 106 14.08 -4.68 -9.97
C ILE A 106 14.83 -5.69 -10.87
N LYS A 107 16.07 -6.03 -10.53
CA LYS A 107 16.88 -6.98 -11.30
C LYS A 107 16.32 -8.39 -11.23
N GLU A 108 15.94 -8.86 -10.04
CA GLU A 108 15.30 -10.16 -9.84
C GLU A 108 13.96 -10.25 -10.60
N PHE A 109 13.10 -9.24 -10.48
CA PHE A 109 11.81 -9.18 -11.18
C PHE A 109 12.00 -9.23 -12.70
N LYS A 110 12.97 -8.49 -13.23
CA LYS A 110 13.26 -8.48 -14.68
C LYS A 110 13.64 -9.87 -15.20
N ILE A 111 14.47 -10.62 -14.47
CA ILE A 111 14.88 -11.99 -14.86
C ILE A 111 13.67 -12.91 -14.92
N ILE A 112 12.79 -12.86 -13.93
CA ILE A 112 11.58 -13.68 -13.86
C ILE A 112 10.62 -13.32 -15.00
N TYR A 113 10.40 -12.03 -15.19
CA TYR A 113 9.55 -11.53 -16.27
C TYR A 113 10.06 -11.95 -17.67
N GLU A 114 11.37 -11.85 -17.92
CA GLU A 114 11.97 -12.31 -19.19
C GLU A 114 11.83 -13.82 -19.40
N LYS A 115 11.94 -14.63 -18.33
CA LYS A 115 11.68 -16.08 -18.41
C LYS A 115 10.23 -16.35 -18.81
N ILE A 116 9.27 -15.74 -18.12
CA ILE A 116 7.83 -15.89 -18.41
C ILE A 116 7.51 -15.50 -19.85
N MET A 117 8.06 -14.38 -20.34
CA MET A 117 7.78 -13.91 -21.70
C MET A 117 8.41 -14.80 -22.78
N LYS A 118 9.62 -15.33 -22.58
CA LYS A 118 10.21 -16.32 -23.48
C LYS A 118 9.39 -17.62 -23.52
N GLU A 119 8.87 -18.05 -22.38
CA GLU A 119 8.03 -19.24 -22.31
C GLU A 119 6.66 -19.08 -22.98
N LYS A 120 6.07 -17.86 -22.95
CA LYS A 120 4.84 -17.53 -23.68
C LYS A 120 5.01 -17.59 -25.21
N SER A 121 6.20 -17.28 -25.73
CA SER A 121 6.46 -17.36 -27.18
C SER A 121 6.63 -18.79 -27.71
N GLU A 122 6.79 -19.80 -26.84
CA GLU A 122 7.23 -21.13 -27.27
C GLU A 122 6.16 -22.27 -27.20
N ILE A 123 5.07 -22.22 -26.42
CA ILE A 123 4.14 -23.38 -26.26
C ILE A 123 2.65 -23.04 -26.00
N ASN A 124 1.75 -23.90 -26.51
CA ASN A 124 0.29 -24.01 -26.29
C ASN A 124 -0.21 -23.65 -24.87
N LEU A 125 -1.17 -22.73 -24.82
CA LEU A 125 -1.46 -21.80 -23.72
C LEU A 125 -1.97 -22.41 -22.38
N ARG A 126 -2.79 -23.47 -22.37
CA ARG A 126 -3.64 -23.74 -21.17
C ARG A 126 -2.98 -24.34 -19.92
N LYS A 127 -1.91 -25.13 -20.02
CA LYS A 127 -1.26 -25.77 -18.83
C LYS A 127 -0.08 -24.97 -18.27
N LYS A 128 0.59 -24.16 -19.09
CA LYS A 128 1.71 -23.30 -18.66
C LYS A 128 1.25 -22.00 -18.02
N GLU A 129 0.07 -21.48 -18.37
CA GLU A 129 -0.51 -20.27 -17.76
C GLU A 129 -0.66 -20.39 -16.23
N LEU A 130 -1.17 -21.53 -15.75
CA LEU A 130 -1.30 -21.83 -14.31
C LEU A 130 0.05 -21.81 -13.58
N LYS A 131 1.06 -22.45 -14.17
CA LYS A 131 2.40 -22.56 -13.55
C LYS A 131 3.15 -21.22 -13.55
N ASN A 132 2.99 -20.41 -14.60
CA ASN A 132 3.54 -19.05 -14.66
C ASN A 132 2.87 -18.13 -13.63
N PHE A 133 1.58 -18.32 -13.37
CA PHE A 133 0.86 -17.58 -12.34
C PHE A 133 1.37 -17.95 -10.94
N GLU A 134 1.57 -19.24 -10.66
CA GLU A 134 2.15 -19.73 -9.41
C GLU A 134 3.59 -19.21 -9.18
N GLU A 135 4.43 -19.12 -10.23
CA GLU A 135 5.80 -18.59 -10.11
C GLU A 135 5.83 -17.08 -9.85
N VAL A 136 4.95 -16.31 -10.50
CA VAL A 136 4.78 -14.87 -10.21
C VAL A 136 4.24 -14.69 -8.80
N GLU A 137 3.23 -15.44 -8.40
CA GLU A 137 2.63 -15.37 -7.07
C GLU A 137 3.61 -15.77 -5.97
N SER A 138 4.38 -16.83 -6.18
CA SER A 138 5.48 -17.26 -5.30
C SER A 138 6.56 -16.19 -5.20
N TYR A 139 6.90 -15.54 -6.32
CA TYR A 139 7.87 -14.44 -6.31
C TYR A 139 7.33 -13.20 -5.58
N LEU A 140 6.08 -12.82 -5.81
CA LEU A 140 5.39 -11.76 -5.07
C LEU A 140 5.35 -12.07 -3.57
N ASN A 141 5.12 -13.33 -3.20
CA ASN A 141 5.17 -13.78 -1.81
C ASN A 141 6.61 -13.73 -1.24
N SER A 142 7.63 -14.04 -2.03
CA SER A 142 9.04 -13.91 -1.61
C SER A 142 9.47 -12.46 -1.43
N ILE A 143 8.96 -11.54 -2.26
CA ILE A 143 9.12 -10.09 -2.12
C ILE A 143 8.46 -9.63 -0.83
N LYS A 144 7.20 -10.02 -0.57
CA LYS A 144 6.49 -9.70 0.67
C LYS A 144 7.32 -10.10 1.90
N ILE A 145 7.91 -11.30 1.91
CA ILE A 145 8.73 -11.79 3.03
C ILE A 145 10.04 -10.99 3.19
N LYS A 146 10.78 -10.71 2.10
CA LYS A 146 12.05 -9.96 2.15
C LYS A 146 11.87 -8.51 2.63
N ILE A 147 10.68 -7.93 2.46
CA ILE A 147 10.41 -6.51 2.70
C ILE A 147 9.97 -6.20 4.13
N LEU A 148 9.37 -7.18 4.82
CA LEU A 148 8.82 -7.03 6.17
C LEU A 148 9.87 -6.60 7.22
N ASP A 149 11.17 -6.80 6.97
CA ASP A 149 12.25 -6.45 7.92
C ASP A 149 13.10 -5.24 7.49
N THR A 150 12.61 -4.47 6.52
CA THR A 150 13.33 -3.28 6.01
C THR A 150 13.14 -2.06 6.91
N GLN A 151 14.15 -1.18 6.97
CA GLN A 151 14.04 0.12 7.65
C GLN A 151 12.85 0.95 7.13
N SER A 152 12.55 0.85 5.83
CA SER A 152 11.40 1.52 5.20
C SER A 152 10.06 1.05 5.77
N MET A 153 9.93 -0.24 6.06
CA MET A 153 8.74 -0.81 6.69
C MET A 153 8.60 -0.35 8.15
N LYS A 154 9.71 -0.26 8.89
CA LYS A 154 9.72 0.28 10.26
C LYS A 154 9.23 1.73 10.28
N THR A 155 9.78 2.58 9.40
CA THR A 155 9.35 3.98 9.27
C THR A 155 7.89 4.12 8.82
N LEU A 156 7.41 3.24 7.92
CA LEU A 156 6.00 3.19 7.53
C LEU A 156 5.12 2.94 8.77
N ASN A 157 5.43 1.91 9.55
CA ASN A 157 4.66 1.55 10.75
C ASN A 157 4.69 2.66 11.80
N GLU A 158 5.84 3.29 12.04
CA GLU A 158 5.98 4.43 12.97
C GLU A 158 5.12 5.62 12.56
N ASN A 159 5.09 5.94 11.25
CA ASN A 159 4.27 7.03 10.73
C ASN A 159 2.78 6.68 10.74
N ILE A 160 2.41 5.43 10.47
CA ILE A 160 1.02 4.96 10.59
C ILE A 160 0.53 5.11 12.03
N GLU A 161 1.31 4.63 13.00
CA GLU A 161 0.96 4.74 14.42
C GLU A 161 0.81 6.20 14.83
N THR A 162 1.79 7.04 14.45
CA THR A 162 1.85 8.44 14.89
C THR A 162 0.76 9.30 14.28
N PHE A 163 0.52 9.21 12.97
CA PHE A 163 -0.35 10.15 12.26
C PHE A 163 -1.79 9.65 12.08
N TYR A 164 -2.04 8.35 12.22
CA TYR A 164 -3.35 7.75 12.02
C TYR A 164 -3.87 7.03 13.26
N LEU A 165 -3.18 5.99 13.74
CA LEU A 165 -3.75 5.11 14.77
C LEU A 165 -3.92 5.79 16.12
N LYS A 166 -2.98 6.65 16.54
CA LYS A 166 -3.15 7.45 17.77
C LYS A 166 -4.35 8.40 17.70
N LYS A 167 -4.58 9.04 16.56
CA LYS A 167 -5.74 9.95 16.38
C LYS A 167 -7.05 9.18 16.43
N ILE A 168 -7.11 8.05 15.73
CA ILE A 168 -8.27 7.15 15.72
C ILE A 168 -8.59 6.63 17.12
N GLU A 169 -7.57 6.23 17.88
CA GLU A 169 -7.75 5.80 19.26
C GLU A 169 -8.38 6.92 20.12
N ILE A 170 -7.87 8.15 20.02
CA ILE A 170 -8.41 9.30 20.75
C ILE A 170 -9.87 9.55 20.34
N ASP A 171 -10.17 9.57 19.03
CA ASP A 171 -11.50 9.88 18.54
C ASP A 171 -12.53 8.80 18.93
N ILE A 172 -12.14 7.51 18.89
CA ILE A 172 -12.99 6.40 19.37
C ILE A 172 -13.24 6.52 20.87
N LYS A 173 -12.20 6.79 21.69
CA LYS A 173 -12.33 6.96 23.15
C LYS A 173 -13.25 8.12 23.53
N ASN A 174 -13.32 9.14 22.69
CA ASN A 174 -14.22 10.28 22.87
C ASN A 174 -15.65 10.01 22.36
N THR A 175 -15.89 8.87 21.72
CA THR A 175 -17.21 8.47 21.23
C THR A 175 -17.95 7.68 22.31
N ASN A 176 -19.22 8.01 22.57
CA ASN A 176 -20.05 7.27 23.51
C ASN A 176 -20.59 5.96 22.89
N LEU A 177 -19.71 4.97 22.77
CA LEU A 177 -20.02 3.66 22.20
C LEU A 177 -20.50 2.70 23.27
N ASN A 178 -21.57 1.96 22.97
CA ASN A 178 -22.08 0.92 23.85
C ASN A 178 -21.37 -0.43 23.57
N CYS A 179 -20.04 -0.46 23.68
CA CYS A 179 -19.24 -1.65 23.47
C CYS A 179 -17.91 -1.58 24.25
N ASP A 180 -17.16 -2.69 24.27
CA ASP A 180 -15.79 -2.72 24.79
C ASP A 180 -14.86 -1.91 23.87
N ILE A 181 -14.60 -0.65 24.26
CA ILE A 181 -13.84 0.33 23.48
C ILE A 181 -12.40 -0.15 23.23
N GLU A 182 -11.73 -0.72 24.23
CA GLU A 182 -10.34 -1.15 24.09
C GLU A 182 -10.21 -2.33 23.12
N LYS A 183 -11.12 -3.30 23.17
CA LYS A 183 -11.15 -4.38 22.17
C LYS A 183 -11.45 -3.86 20.77
N LEU A 184 -12.38 -2.91 20.64
CA LEU A 184 -12.71 -2.31 19.35
C LEU A 184 -11.50 -1.60 18.74
N ILE A 185 -10.78 -0.80 19.53
CA ILE A 185 -9.56 -0.09 19.11
C ILE A 185 -8.50 -1.08 18.63
N ASN A 186 -8.26 -2.17 19.39
CA ASN A 186 -7.28 -3.17 19.00
C ASN A 186 -7.60 -3.82 17.66
N ILE A 187 -8.87 -4.18 17.41
CA ILE A 187 -9.30 -4.76 16.13
C ILE A 187 -9.11 -3.76 14.99
N ILE A 188 -9.48 -2.48 15.21
CA ILE A 188 -9.32 -1.43 14.20
C ILE A 188 -7.85 -1.22 13.86
N LYS A 189 -6.97 -1.11 14.87
CA LYS A 189 -5.53 -0.96 14.66
C LYS A 189 -4.98 -2.14 13.83
N GLU A 190 -5.34 -3.37 14.20
CA GLU A 190 -4.90 -4.56 13.47
C GLU A 190 -5.35 -4.55 12.00
N LEU A 191 -6.64 -4.28 11.75
CA LEU A 191 -7.18 -4.23 10.39
C LEU A 191 -6.55 -3.12 9.56
N MET A 192 -6.34 -1.94 10.15
CA MET A 192 -5.72 -0.81 9.47
C MET A 192 -4.26 -1.05 9.13
N ILE A 193 -3.49 -1.64 10.06
CA ILE A 193 -2.11 -2.05 9.77
C ILE A 193 -2.10 -3.03 8.61
N ASN A 194 -2.91 -4.09 8.65
CA ASN A 194 -2.95 -5.07 7.57
C ASN A 194 -3.27 -4.45 6.21
N ASP A 195 -4.26 -3.54 6.15
CA ASP A 195 -4.60 -2.83 4.92
C ASP A 195 -3.44 -1.96 4.42
N ALA A 196 -2.74 -1.26 5.32
CA ALA A 196 -1.58 -0.46 4.96
C ALA A 196 -0.42 -1.31 4.41
N ILE A 197 -0.13 -2.46 5.04
CA ILE A 197 0.92 -3.38 4.59
C ILE A 197 0.59 -3.93 3.20
N ASN A 198 -0.65 -4.37 2.98
CA ASN A 198 -1.09 -4.86 1.68
C ASN A 198 -0.90 -3.79 0.60
N GLN A 199 -1.33 -2.56 0.89
CA GLN A 199 -1.21 -1.49 -0.08
C GLN A 199 0.25 -1.07 -0.33
N TYR A 200 1.09 -1.08 0.70
CA TYR A 200 2.52 -0.85 0.55
C TYR A 200 3.15 -1.89 -0.39
N ASN A 201 2.81 -3.17 -0.24
CA ASN A 201 3.31 -4.23 -1.11
C ASN A 201 2.85 -4.09 -2.57
N GLU A 202 1.60 -3.71 -2.80
CA GLU A 202 1.11 -3.38 -4.15
C GLU A 202 1.89 -2.20 -4.75
N GLY A 203 2.09 -1.14 -3.97
CA GLY A 203 2.89 0.01 -4.39
C GLY A 203 4.31 -0.37 -4.81
N ILE A 204 4.96 -1.29 -4.09
CA ILE A 204 6.31 -1.76 -4.42
C ILE A 204 6.35 -2.36 -5.82
N LEU A 205 5.38 -3.22 -6.14
CA LEU A 205 5.29 -3.85 -7.45
C LEU A 205 5.14 -2.80 -8.56
N ASP A 206 4.24 -1.84 -8.38
CA ASP A 206 4.04 -0.74 -9.32
C ASP A 206 5.31 0.10 -9.52
N GLY A 207 6.01 0.40 -8.41
CA GLY A 207 7.29 1.11 -8.44
C GLY A 207 8.36 0.37 -9.24
N ILE A 208 8.46 -0.94 -9.07
CA ILE A 208 9.38 -1.82 -9.84
C ILE A 208 9.00 -1.79 -11.32
N ILE A 209 7.73 -2.05 -11.65
CA ILE A 209 7.23 -2.09 -13.04
C ILE A 209 7.47 -0.75 -13.73
N HIS A 210 7.14 0.37 -13.08
CA HIS A 210 7.38 1.69 -13.62
C HIS A 210 8.87 1.92 -13.92
N LYS A 211 9.77 1.54 -13.01
CA LYS A 211 11.21 1.73 -13.20
C LYS A 211 11.76 0.90 -14.37
N ILE A 212 11.24 -0.32 -14.57
CA ILE A 212 11.56 -1.16 -15.72
C ILE A 212 11.03 -0.50 -17.01
N ASN A 213 9.75 -0.11 -17.03
CA ASN A 213 9.10 0.49 -18.19
C ASN A 213 9.71 1.82 -18.62
N LYS A 214 10.11 2.67 -17.67
CA LYS A 214 10.80 3.94 -17.93
C LYS A 214 12.15 3.73 -18.62
N LYS A 215 12.89 2.67 -18.27
CA LYS A 215 14.12 2.27 -18.97
C LYS A 215 13.82 1.69 -20.36
N HIS A 216 12.71 0.96 -20.48
CA HIS A 216 12.25 0.31 -21.72
C HIS A 216 11.59 1.27 -22.73
N CYS A 217 11.15 2.47 -22.33
CA CYS A 217 10.69 3.52 -23.26
C CYS A 217 11.76 4.04 -24.23
N LYS A 218 13.01 3.56 -24.15
CA LYS A 218 13.98 3.75 -25.24
C LYS A 218 13.98 2.64 -26.29
N ASN A 219 13.36 1.46 -26.06
CA ASN A 219 13.46 0.34 -27.02
C ASN A 219 12.36 -0.76 -27.03
N ASN A 220 11.31 -0.75 -26.17
CA ASN A 220 10.05 -1.51 -26.32
C ASN A 220 9.30 -1.51 -24.98
N LYS A 221 8.09 -0.95 -24.92
CA LYS A 221 7.24 -0.97 -23.71
C LYS A 221 6.79 -2.41 -23.41
N ILE A 222 6.80 -2.77 -22.12
CA ILE A 222 6.02 -3.91 -21.62
C ILE A 222 4.56 -3.45 -21.59
N VAL A 223 3.71 -4.15 -22.33
CA VAL A 223 2.25 -4.02 -22.24
C VAL A 223 1.78 -5.18 -21.39
N LEU A 224 1.13 -4.86 -20.26
CA LEU A 224 0.43 -5.83 -19.41
C LEU A 224 -0.89 -6.22 -20.07
#